data_AF-Q0WTE2-F1
#
_entry.id   AF-Q0WTE2-F1
#
_cell.length_a   1.000
_cell.length_b   1.000
_cell.length_c   1.000
_cell.angle_alpha   90.00
_cell.angle_beta   90.00
_cell.angle_gamma   90.00
#
_symmetry.space_group_name_H-M   'P 1'
#
loop_
_entity.id
_entity.type
_entity.pdbx_description
1 polymer ?
#
loop_
_entity_poly.entity_id
_entity_poly.type
_entity_poly.pdbx_seq_one_letter_code
_entity_poly.pdbx_strand_id
1 'polypeptide(L)' 'MIPFPLLPTPIETNYRACTIPYRFPSDNLKKATPTEISWINVFANSIPSFKFLSLYFDLI' A
#
# COMPACT_ATOMS: atom_id res chain seq x y z
N MET A 1 -12.05 -15.71 0.94
CA MET A 1 -10.64 -16.11 0.74
C MET A 1 -10.21 -17.02 1.88
N ILE A 2 -9.25 -17.92 1.64
CA ILE A 2 -8.62 -18.78 2.66
C ILE A 2 -7.13 -18.44 2.79
N PRO A 3 -6.48 -18.66 3.95
CA PRO A 3 -5.03 -18.43 4.07
C PRO A 3 -4.24 -19.34 3.13
N PHE A 4 -3.13 -18.83 2.61
CA PHE A 4 -2.24 -19.64 1.77
C PHE A 4 -1.69 -20.82 2.59
N PRO A 5 -1.81 -22.08 2.11
CA PRO A 5 -1.52 -23.27 2.93
C PRO A 5 -0.10 -23.36 3.50
N LEU A 6 0.88 -22.71 2.86
CA LEU A 6 2.27 -22.71 3.30
C LEU A 6 2.60 -21.55 4.25
N LEU A 7 1.64 -20.72 4.65
CA LEU A 7 1.86 -19.70 5.67
C LEU A 7 1.97 -20.36 7.06
N PRO A 8 3.06 -20.14 7.80
CA PRO A 8 3.19 -20.66 9.15
C PRO A 8 2.08 -20.14 10.08
N THR A 9 1.53 -21.03 10.90
CA THR A 9 0.50 -20.70 11.90
C THR A 9 1.13 -20.42 13.28
N PRO A 10 0.61 -19.47 14.08
CA PRO A 10 -0.58 -18.64 13.81
C PRO A 10 -0.27 -17.46 12.88
N ILE A 11 -1.15 -17.24 11.90
CA ILE A 11 -0.95 -16.22 10.85
C ILE A 11 -1.13 -14.81 11.42
N GLU A 12 -2.04 -14.64 12.37
CA GLU A 12 -2.47 -13.35 12.95
C GLU A 12 -1.33 -12.52 13.55
N THR A 13 -0.31 -13.19 14.09
CA THR A 13 0.82 -12.53 14.75
C THR A 13 2.12 -12.61 13.96
N ASN A 14 2.26 -13.60 13.07
CA ASN A 14 3.52 -13.88 12.38
C ASN A 14 3.55 -13.40 10.93
N TYR A 15 2.40 -13.27 10.27
CA TYR A 15 2.37 -12.88 8.86
C TYR A 15 1.86 -11.45 8.68
N ARG A 16 2.70 -10.62 8.10
CA ARG A 16 2.34 -9.29 7.61
C ARG A 16 2.74 -9.17 6.15
N ALA A 17 1.75 -9.02 5.27
CA ALA A 17 1.99 -8.99 3.83
C ALA A 17 2.86 -7.79 3.40
N CYS A 18 2.63 -6.61 3.97
CA CYS A 18 3.40 -5.41 3.63
C CYS A 18 4.83 -5.51 4.22
N THR A 19 5.83 -5.54 3.34
CA THR A 19 7.25 -5.56 3.72
C THR A 19 7.68 -4.27 4.42
N ILE A 20 7.21 -3.12 3.95
CA ILE A 20 7.65 -1.82 4.46
C ILE A 20 6.61 -1.29 5.46
N PRO A 21 7.01 -0.97 6.70
CA PRO A 21 6.13 -0.29 7.65
C PRO A 21 6.11 1.22 7.35
N TYR A 22 4.92 1.80 7.25
CA TYR A 22 4.78 3.25 7.09
C TYR A 22 4.75 3.99 8.44
N ARG A 23 4.40 3.27 9.51
CA ARG A 23 4.17 3.81 10.83
C ARG A 23 4.54 2.79 11.90
N PHE A 24 5.05 3.28 13.03
CA PHE A 24 5.24 2.54 14.26
C PHE A 24 4.18 2.92 15.32
N PRO A 25 3.91 2.04 16.31
CA PRO A 25 2.94 2.33 17.37
C PRO A 25 3.24 3.60 18.18
N SER A 26 4.50 4.03 18.23
CA SER A 26 4.95 5.24 18.93
C SER A 26 4.69 6.55 18.18
N ASP A 27 4.36 6.49 16.89
CA ASP A 27 4.22 7.69 16.07
C ASP A 27 2.95 8.48 16.40
N ASN A 28 3.00 9.81 16.22
CA ASN A 28 1.87 10.69 16.49
C ASN A 28 0.68 10.39 15.56
N LEU A 29 -0.45 9.96 16.12
CA LEU A 29 -1.66 9.57 15.37
C LEU A 29 -2.34 10.73 14.63
N LYS A 30 -2.05 11.99 14.99
CA LYS A 30 -2.64 13.18 14.35
C LYS A 30 -1.81 13.73 13.19
N LYS A 31 -0.64 13.15 12.91
CA LYS A 31 0.27 13.63 11.86
C LYS A 31 0.73 12.47 10.98
N ALA A 32 0.78 12.70 9.68
CA ALA A 32 1.33 11.73 8.74
C ALA A 32 2.85 11.60 8.94
N THR A 33 3.37 10.37 8.85
CA THR A 33 4.81 10.11 8.93
C THR A 33 5.49 10.47 7.61
N PRO A 34 6.82 10.71 7.60
CA PRO A 34 7.57 10.92 6.37
C PRO A 34 7.43 9.76 5.37
N THR A 35 7.39 8.52 5.86
CA THR A 35 7.23 7.32 5.02
C THR A 35 5.83 7.24 4.42
N GLU A 36 4.78 7.55 5.19
CA GLU A 36 3.41 7.64 4.66
C GLU A 36 3.33 8.69 3.53
N ILE A 37 3.87 9.89 3.76
CA ILE A 37 3.87 10.96 2.75
C ILE A 37 4.65 10.52 1.50
N SER A 38 5.81 9.89 1.68
CA SER A 38 6.62 9.39 0.57
C SER A 38 5.84 8.38 -0.29
N TRP A 39 5.19 7.39 0.33
CA TRP A 39 4.38 6.40 -0.40
C TRP A 39 3.14 7.00 -1.03
N ILE A 40 2.44 7.93 -0.36
CA ILE A 40 1.31 8.68 -0.95
C ILE A 40 1.77 9.39 -2.22
N ASN A 41 2.94 10.03 -2.19
CA ASN A 41 3.48 10.72 -3.36
C ASN A 41 3.83 9.75 -4.50
N VAL A 42 4.34 8.55 -4.20
CA VAL A 42 4.57 7.50 -5.22
C VAL A 42 3.27 7.16 -5.95
N PHE A 43 2.18 6.92 -5.22
CA PHE A 43 0.88 6.63 -5.83
C PHE A 43 0.31 7.85 -6.55
N ALA A 44 0.42 9.06 -5.98
CA ALA A 44 -0.04 10.29 -6.62
C ALA A 44 0.68 10.54 -7.95
N ASN A 45 1.99 10.28 -8.02
CA ASN A 45 2.78 10.42 -9.23
C ASN A 45 2.43 9.40 -10.31
N SER A 46 1.73 8.32 -9.97
CA SER A 46 1.22 7.36 -10.96
C SER A 46 -0.11 7.81 -11.59
N ILE A 47 -0.84 8.76 -11.01
CA ILE A 47 -2.16 9.19 -11.51
C ILE A 47 -2.14 9.63 -12.98
N PRO A 48 -1.16 10.42 -13.46
CA PRO A 48 -1.15 10.85 -14.86
C PRO A 48 -1.07 9.68 -15.86
N SER A 49 -0.33 8.62 -15.56
CA SER A 49 -0.22 7.46 -16.46
C SER A 49 -1.51 6.64 -16.48
N PHE A 50 -2.16 6.44 -15.33
CA PHE A 50 -3.47 5.78 -15.26
C PHE A 50 -4.56 6.59 -15.99
N LYS A 51 -4.52 7.92 -15.89
CA LYS A 51 -5.44 8.79 -16.64
C LYS A 51 -5.25 8.66 -18.15
N PHE A 52 -3.99 8.62 -18.62
CA PHE A 52 -3.70 8.39 -20.03
C PHE A 52 -4.24 7.04 -20.51
N LEU A 53 -4.01 5.98 -19.73
CA LEU A 53 -4.52 4.65 -20.04
C LEU A 53 -6.05 4.62 -20.12
N SER A 54 -6.74 5.24 -19.16
CA SER A 54 -8.22 5.31 -19.16
C SER A 54 -8.73 6.02 -20.41
N LEU A 55 -8.19 7.21 -20.73
CA LEU A 55 -8.60 7.96 -21.91
C LEU A 55 -8.29 7.21 -23.22
N TYR A 56 -7.23 6.42 -23.26
CA TYR A 56 -6.92 5.56 -24.39
C TYR A 56 -7.97 4.45 -24.57
N PHE A 57 -8.41 3.81 -23.49
CA PHE A 57 -9.49 2.82 -23.55
C PHE A 57 -10.84 3.44 -23.90
N ASP A 58 -11.12 4.68 -23.47
CA ASP A 58 -12.35 5.39 -23.83
C ASP A 58 -12.41 5.80 -25.32
N LEU A 59 -11.28 5.77 -26.03
CA LEU A 59 -11.16 6.18 -27.43
C LEU A 59 -11.26 5.01 -28.44
N ILE A 60 -11.30 3.76 -27.95
CA ILE A 60 -11.42 2.53 -28.75
C ILE A 60 -12.84 1.98 -28.63
#